data_AF-A0A8S4PIH6-F1
#
_entry.id   AF-A0A8S4PIH6-F1
#
_cell.length_a   1.000
_cell.length_b   1.000
_cell.length_c   1.000
_cell.angle_alpha   90.00
_cell.angle_beta   90.00
_cell.angle_gamma   90.00
#
_symmetry.space_group_name_H-M   'P 1'
#
loop_
_entity.id
_entity.type
_entity.pdbx_description
1 polymer ?
#
loop_
_entity_poly.entity_id
_entity_poly.type
_entity_poly.pdbx_seq_one_letter_code
_entity_poly.pdbx_strand_id
1 'polypeptide(L)'
;TSGLKNILKMPFPLIKLAALAIKQIAKPMANIMKRRAKSSPFFRKYVCMPPAQLYHQWDTNMKVRILGLGKPKDVKPLNEEMATDLGADLLGESILFIVGGGLITYEYWRSNRNEQRKENKQNYKLDELDIKVQEMGILIEEQDTKIRELTRLVHSVGKSQSITEKIVKIVKNVDET
;
A
#
# COMPACT_ATOMS: atom_id res chain seq x y z
N THR A 1 -0.64 5.78 -3.92
CA THR A 1 -1.77 6.67 -3.54
C THR A 1 -2.76 6.04 -2.55
N SER A 2 -2.71 4.72 -2.30
CA SER A 2 -3.60 4.03 -1.36
C SER A 2 -3.31 4.28 0.13
N GLY A 3 -2.05 4.51 0.52
CA GLY A 3 -1.68 4.79 1.92
C GLY A 3 -2.26 6.12 2.46
N LEU A 4 -2.22 7.18 1.66
CA LEU A 4 -2.80 8.49 2.01
C LEU A 4 -4.33 8.44 2.15
N LYS A 5 -5.00 7.60 1.35
CA LYS A 5 -6.44 7.35 1.45
C LYS A 5 -6.83 6.58 2.71
N ASN A 6 -5.98 5.67 3.20
CA ASN A 6 -6.22 4.96 4.47
C ASN A 6 -5.98 5.85 5.70
N ILE A 7 -5.00 6.76 5.65
CA ILE A 7 -4.75 7.72 6.73
C ILE A 7 -5.94 8.69 6.87
N LEU A 8 -6.52 9.14 5.75
CA LEU A 8 -7.68 10.04 5.76
C LEU A 8 -9.00 9.38 6.22
N LYS A 9 -9.08 8.04 6.16
CA LYS A 9 -10.24 7.24 6.63
C LYS A 9 -10.17 6.87 8.11
N MET A 10 -9.07 7.17 8.80
CA MET A 10 -8.95 6.89 10.22
C MET A 10 -9.92 7.78 11.01
N PRO A 11 -10.71 7.23 11.95
CA PRO A 11 -11.66 8.02 12.71
C PRO A 11 -10.96 9.22 13.36
N PHE A 12 -11.53 10.41 13.16
CA PHE A 12 -11.06 11.71 13.68
C PHE A 12 -10.56 11.69 15.14
N PRO A 13 -11.14 10.88 16.06
CA PRO A 13 -10.58 10.64 17.39
C PRO A 13 -9.16 10.05 17.44
N LEU A 14 -8.79 9.10 16.57
CA LEU A 14 -7.48 8.43 16.62
C LEU A 14 -6.33 9.38 16.25
N ILE A 15 -6.54 10.24 15.25
CA ILE A 15 -5.55 11.26 14.86
C ILE A 15 -5.33 12.23 16.02
N LYS A 16 -6.42 12.66 16.67
CA LYS A 16 -6.33 13.53 17.86
C LYS A 16 -5.64 12.85 19.03
N LEU A 17 -5.91 11.57 19.28
CA LEU A 17 -5.25 10.80 20.33
C LEU A 17 -3.76 10.64 20.07
N ALA A 18 -3.36 10.32 18.84
CA ALA A 18 -1.95 10.24 18.46
C ALA A 18 -1.24 11.60 18.63
N ALA A 19 -1.87 12.68 18.19
CA ALA A 19 -1.33 14.03 18.37
C ALA A 19 -1.21 14.43 19.86
N LEU A 20 -2.16 14.00 20.69
CA LEU A 20 -2.11 14.23 22.14
C LEU A 20 -1.00 13.43 22.81
N ALA A 21 -0.84 12.15 22.44
CA ALA A 21 0.20 11.27 22.96
C ALA A 21 1.60 11.80 22.61
N ILE A 22 1.81 12.27 21.38
CA ILE A 22 3.06 12.90 20.96
C ILE A 22 3.35 14.12 21.85
N LYS A 23 2.35 15.00 22.08
CA LYS A 23 2.51 16.16 22.98
C LYS A 23 2.83 15.77 24.42
N GLN A 24 2.26 14.67 24.92
CA GLN A 24 2.51 14.19 26.28
C GLN A 24 3.92 13.64 26.45
N ILE A 25 4.55 13.11 25.40
CA ILE A 25 5.92 12.59 25.45
C ILE A 25 6.94 13.69 25.11
N ALA A 26 6.60 14.62 24.22
CA ALA A 26 7.48 15.72 23.81
C ALA A 26 7.81 16.66 24.97
N LYS A 27 6.81 17.06 25.76
CA LYS A 27 7.00 17.96 26.91
C LYS A 27 7.97 17.44 27.98
N PRO A 28 7.82 16.21 28.51
CA PRO A 28 8.75 15.69 29.51
C PRO A 28 10.15 15.47 28.93
N MET A 29 10.27 15.07 27.66
CA MET A 29 11.57 14.91 27.01
C MET A 29 12.31 16.24 26.88
N ALA A 30 11.64 17.28 26.42
CA ALA A 30 12.21 18.60 26.33
C ALA A 30 12.63 19.14 27.72
N ASN A 31 11.81 18.93 28.75
CA ASN A 31 12.16 19.33 30.12
C ASN A 31 13.41 18.61 30.65
N ILE A 32 13.61 17.34 30.32
CA ILE A 32 14.83 16.59 30.67
C ILE A 32 16.04 17.15 29.93
N MET A 33 15.90 17.45 28.64
CA MET A 33 16.96 18.07 27.85
C MET A 33 17.34 19.46 28.36
N LYS A 34 16.35 20.29 28.75
CA LYS A 34 16.59 21.60 29.38
C LYS A 34 17.39 21.48 30.67
N ARG A 35 17.05 20.52 31.53
CA ARG A 35 17.82 20.26 32.76
C ARG A 35 19.27 19.86 32.44
N ARG A 36 19.47 19.04 31.41
CA ARG A 36 20.80 18.58 30.97
C ARG A 36 21.63 19.69 30.31
N ALA A 37 20.99 20.60 29.59
CA ALA A 37 21.64 21.75 28.99
C ALA A 37 22.04 22.81 30.02
N LYS A 38 21.29 22.93 31.13
CA LYS A 38 21.66 23.79 32.26
C LYS A 38 22.80 23.19 33.10
N SER A 39 22.88 21.87 33.24
CA SER A 39 23.94 21.22 34.00
C SER A 39 25.26 21.05 33.24
N SER A 40 25.24 21.01 31.90
CA SER A 40 26.44 20.83 31.07
C SER A 40 26.66 22.02 30.10
N PRO A 41 27.71 22.82 30.29
CA PRO A 41 28.08 23.90 29.36
C PRO A 41 28.43 23.37 27.97
N PHE A 42 29.00 22.17 27.89
CA PHE A 42 29.31 21.50 26.62
C PHE A 42 28.03 21.22 25.83
N PHE A 43 27.04 20.60 26.46
CA PHE A 43 25.77 20.30 25.81
C PHE A 43 25.06 21.58 25.35
N ARG A 44 25.09 22.63 26.19
CA ARG A 44 24.56 23.95 25.84
C ARG A 44 25.17 24.49 24.55
N LYS A 45 26.50 24.53 24.47
CA LYS A 45 27.22 25.20 23.37
C LYS A 45 27.31 24.41 22.08
N TYR A 46 27.44 23.09 22.17
CA TYR A 46 27.67 22.25 21.00
C TYR A 46 26.41 21.58 20.47
N VAL A 47 25.41 21.35 21.33
CA VAL A 47 24.23 20.54 20.97
C VAL A 47 22.96 21.39 20.86
N CYS A 48 22.70 22.32 21.80
CA CYS A 48 21.48 23.14 21.79
C CYS A 48 21.62 24.46 21.02
N MET A 49 22.72 25.20 21.20
CA MET A 49 22.86 26.55 20.62
C MET A 49 22.92 26.58 19.08
N PRO A 50 23.70 25.71 18.39
CA PRO A 50 23.80 25.76 16.93
C PRO A 50 22.46 25.58 16.21
N PRO A 51 21.63 24.54 16.51
CA PRO A 51 20.33 24.40 15.86
C PRO A 51 19.36 25.51 16.25
N ALA A 52 19.42 26.03 17.47
CA ALA A 52 18.56 27.14 17.91
C ALA A 52 18.87 28.44 17.15
N GLN A 53 20.15 28.75 16.93
CA GLN A 53 20.58 29.93 16.19
C GLN A 53 20.22 29.82 14.71
N LEU A 54 20.44 28.64 14.10
CA LEU A 54 20.04 28.36 12.73
C LEU A 54 18.52 28.49 12.55
N TYR A 55 17.73 27.94 13.47
CA TYR A 55 16.27 28.06 13.45
C TYR A 55 15.84 29.53 13.49
N HIS A 56 16.43 30.34 14.37
CA HIS A 56 16.09 31.75 14.46
C HIS A 56 16.46 32.55 13.22
N GLN A 57 17.65 32.30 12.66
CA GLN A 57 18.07 32.92 11.41
C GLN A 57 17.13 32.52 10.27
N TRP A 58 16.75 31.25 10.20
CA TRP A 58 15.83 30.76 9.18
C TRP A 58 14.43 31.37 9.33
N ASP A 59 13.86 31.37 10.53
CA ASP A 59 12.55 31.99 10.81
C ASP A 59 12.53 33.48 10.44
N THR A 60 13.57 34.23 10.84
CA THR A 60 13.68 35.66 10.53
C THR A 60 13.84 35.90 9.03
N ASN A 61 14.71 35.14 8.36
CA ASN A 61 14.93 35.24 6.93
C ASN A 61 13.66 34.86 6.13
N MET A 62 12.93 33.84 6.59
CA MET A 62 11.72 33.38 5.93
C MET A 62 10.58 34.40 6.07
N LYS A 63 10.40 34.98 7.26
CA LYS A 63 9.42 36.06 7.49
C LYS A 63 9.69 37.27 6.61
N VAL A 64 10.95 37.71 6.54
CA VAL A 64 11.33 38.87 5.71
C VAL A 64 11.09 38.60 4.23
N ARG A 65 11.38 37.37 3.75
CA ARG A 65 11.12 36.96 2.36
C ARG A 65 9.62 36.87 2.04
N ILE A 66 8.83 36.25 2.93
CA ILE A 66 7.39 36.06 2.72
C ILE A 66 6.64 37.40 2.78
N LEU A 67 7.01 38.28 3.69
CA LEU A 67 6.37 39.59 3.86
C LEU A 67 6.90 40.66 2.88
N GLY A 68 7.85 40.31 2.00
CA GLY A 68 8.40 41.23 1.00
C GLY A 68 9.21 42.40 1.60
N LEU A 69 9.64 42.30 2.86
CA LEU A 69 10.28 43.38 3.63
C LEU A 69 11.76 43.63 3.25
N GLY A 70 12.22 43.11 2.10
CA GLY A 70 13.57 43.36 1.56
C GLY A 70 14.66 42.44 2.12
N LYS A 71 15.86 42.97 2.38
CA LYS A 71 17.01 42.16 2.84
C LYS A 71 16.90 41.83 4.33
N PRO A 72 17.22 40.60 4.75
CA PRO A 72 17.24 40.27 6.18
C PRO A 72 18.27 41.14 6.89
N LYS A 73 17.81 41.91 7.88
CA LYS A 73 18.66 42.71 8.77
C LYS A 73 19.45 41.77 9.68
N ASP A 74 20.70 42.11 9.97
CA ASP A 74 21.62 41.26 10.73
C ASP A 74 20.96 40.76 12.03
N VAL A 75 20.74 39.44 12.11
CA VAL A 75 19.89 38.84 13.13
C VAL A 75 20.69 38.73 14.41
N LYS A 76 20.37 39.58 15.41
CA LYS A 76 21.03 39.54 16.71
C LYS A 76 20.89 38.14 17.30
N PRO A 77 22.00 37.48 17.71
CA PRO A 77 21.92 36.15 18.29
C PRO A 77 21.05 36.16 19.55
N LEU A 78 20.29 35.08 19.74
CA LEU A 78 19.46 34.91 20.94
C LEU A 78 20.33 34.96 22.20
N ASN A 79 19.74 35.44 23.30
CA ASN A 79 20.28 35.24 24.64
C ASN A 79 20.58 33.75 24.87
N GLU A 80 21.71 33.43 25.50
CA GLU A 80 22.19 32.05 25.67
C GLU A 80 21.12 31.17 26.33
N GLU A 81 20.38 31.68 27.32
CA GLU A 81 19.33 30.92 27.99
C GLU A 81 18.16 30.57 27.04
N MET A 82 17.73 31.53 26.22
CA MET A 82 16.63 31.33 25.29
C MET A 82 17.01 30.40 24.12
N ALA A 83 18.25 30.50 23.65
CA ALA A 83 18.81 29.56 22.67
C ALA A 83 18.89 28.13 23.24
N THR A 84 19.20 28.01 24.54
CA THR A 84 19.28 26.72 25.22
C THR A 84 17.91 26.07 25.35
N ASP A 85 16.89 26.83 25.77
CA ASP A 85 15.53 26.31 25.90
C ASP A 85 14.93 25.93 24.54
N LEU A 86 15.10 26.76 23.52
CA LEU A 86 14.63 26.47 22.16
C LEU A 86 15.35 25.24 21.56
N GLY A 87 16.67 25.15 21.73
CA GLY A 87 17.44 24.01 21.24
C GLY A 87 17.06 22.70 21.93
N ALA A 88 16.77 22.74 23.22
CA ALA A 88 16.31 21.56 23.96
C ALA A 88 14.90 21.11 23.55
N ASP A 89 13.98 22.04 23.26
CA ASP A 89 12.66 21.71 22.71
C ASP A 89 12.81 21.05 21.33
N LEU A 90 13.63 21.63 20.45
CA LEU A 90 13.84 21.12 19.09
C LEU A 90 14.47 19.72 19.08
N LEU A 91 15.44 19.47 19.95
CA LEU A 91 16.08 18.15 20.07
C LEU A 91 15.12 17.10 20.63
N GLY A 92 14.28 17.46 21.61
CA GLY A 92 13.27 16.55 22.16
C GLY A 92 12.27 16.10 21.10
N GLU A 93 11.81 17.03 20.28
CA GLU A 93 10.92 16.72 19.15
C GLU A 93 11.63 15.91 18.05
N SER A 94 12.87 16.27 17.72
CA SER A 94 13.67 15.58 16.70
C SER A 94 13.87 14.10 17.03
N ILE A 95 14.18 13.77 18.29
CA ILE A 95 14.33 12.36 18.71
C ILE A 95 13.04 11.58 18.52
N LEU A 96 11.89 12.16 18.89
CA LEU A 96 10.59 11.49 18.72
C LEU A 96 10.25 11.27 17.25
N PHE A 97 10.54 12.25 16.39
CA PHE A 97 10.36 12.09 14.94
C PHE A 97 11.30 11.05 14.34
N ILE A 98 12.56 11.00 14.76
CA ILE A 98 13.52 10.01 14.27
C ILE A 98 13.12 8.61 14.71
N VAL A 99 12.73 8.42 15.97
CA VAL A 99 12.32 7.11 16.48
C VAL A 99 10.99 6.66 15.85
N GLY A 100 9.98 7.53 15.85
CA GLY A 100 8.66 7.23 15.28
C GLY A 100 8.71 7.06 13.76
N GLY A 101 9.34 8.00 13.07
CA GLY A 101 9.55 7.94 11.62
C GLY A 101 10.42 6.76 11.22
N GLY A 102 11.51 6.50 11.96
CA GLY A 102 12.39 5.35 11.75
C GLY A 102 11.66 4.02 11.89
N LEU A 103 10.80 3.86 12.91
CA LEU A 103 9.96 2.67 13.07
C LEU A 103 8.98 2.49 11.91
N ILE A 104 8.28 3.56 11.52
CA ILE A 104 7.33 3.51 10.39
C ILE A 104 8.04 3.16 9.09
N THR A 105 9.18 3.80 8.80
CA THR A 105 9.98 3.52 7.61
C THR A 105 10.54 2.09 7.64
N TYR A 106 10.98 1.62 8.81
CA TYR A 106 11.45 0.25 8.99
C TYR A 106 10.35 -0.78 8.76
N GLU A 107 9.17 -0.58 9.34
CA GLU A 107 8.00 -1.44 9.10
C GLU A 107 7.54 -1.38 7.64
N TYR A 108 7.54 -0.20 7.02
CA TYR A 108 7.23 -0.05 5.61
C TYR A 108 8.20 -0.85 4.73
N TRP A 109 9.50 -0.72 4.97
CA TRP A 109 10.53 -1.48 4.26
C TRP A 109 10.36 -3.00 4.45
N ARG A 110 10.08 -3.44 5.68
CA ARG A 110 9.81 -4.83 6.01
C ARG A 110 8.52 -5.36 5.38
N SER A 111 7.45 -4.57 5.40
CA SER A 111 6.12 -4.92 4.89
C SER A 111 6.13 -5.05 3.37
N ASN A 112 6.83 -4.14 2.68
CA ASN A 112 6.93 -4.15 1.22
C ASN A 112 7.52 -5.47 0.69
N ARG A 113 8.46 -6.09 1.44
CA ARG A 113 9.00 -7.43 1.11
C ARG A 113 7.98 -8.56 1.22
N ASN A 114 6.98 -8.42 2.09
CA ASN A 114 5.89 -9.40 2.25
C ASN A 114 4.75 -9.16 1.25
N GLU A 115 4.52 -7.92 0.83
CA GLU A 115 3.48 -7.55 -0.12
C GLU A 115 3.80 -8.06 -1.53
N GLN A 116 5.05 -7.90 -1.99
CA GLN A 116 5.56 -8.50 -3.23
C GLN A 116 5.36 -10.02 -3.29
N ARG A 117 5.55 -10.72 -2.16
CA ARG A 117 5.32 -12.17 -2.08
C ARG A 117 3.83 -12.52 -2.18
N LYS A 118 2.93 -11.68 -1.68
CA LYS A 118 1.48 -11.87 -1.80
C LYS A 118 1.02 -11.60 -3.23
N GLU A 119 1.51 -10.54 -3.87
CA GLU A 119 1.21 -10.22 -5.27
C GLU A 119 1.67 -11.34 -6.20
N ASN A 120 2.90 -11.84 -6.04
CA ASN A 120 3.39 -12.98 -6.83
C ASN A 120 2.50 -14.22 -6.67
N LYS A 121 2.07 -14.54 -5.43
CA LYS A 121 1.15 -15.65 -5.18
C LYS A 121 -0.22 -15.46 -5.81
N GLN A 122 -0.70 -14.23 -5.92
CA GLN A 122 -1.96 -13.93 -6.60
C GLN A 122 -1.81 -14.10 -8.12
N ASN A 123 -0.73 -13.59 -8.71
CA ASN A 123 -0.45 -13.75 -10.14
C ASN A 123 -0.31 -15.23 -10.54
N TYR A 124 0.41 -16.03 -9.74
CA TYR A 124 0.48 -17.49 -9.98
C TYR A 124 -0.90 -18.16 -10.03
N LYS A 125 -1.85 -17.73 -9.18
CA LYS A 125 -3.21 -18.27 -9.20
C LYS A 125 -3.99 -17.83 -10.42
N LEU A 126 -3.78 -16.60 -10.89
CA LEU A 126 -4.43 -16.11 -12.12
C LEU A 126 -3.94 -16.89 -13.34
N ASP A 127 -2.63 -17.11 -13.46
CA ASP A 127 -2.06 -17.94 -14.53
C ASP A 127 -2.57 -19.38 -14.47
N GLU A 128 -2.68 -19.96 -13.27
CA GLU A 128 -3.23 -21.31 -13.09
C GLU A 128 -4.71 -21.39 -13.51
N LEU A 129 -5.52 -20.38 -13.15
CA LEU A 129 -6.91 -20.32 -13.60
C LEU A 129 -7.00 -20.15 -15.13
N ASP A 130 -6.14 -19.34 -15.73
CA ASP A 130 -6.13 -19.12 -17.18
C ASP A 130 -5.83 -20.41 -17.94
N ILE A 131 -4.84 -21.18 -17.49
CA ILE A 131 -4.52 -22.51 -18.04
C ILE A 131 -5.73 -23.44 -17.94
N LYS A 132 -6.41 -23.49 -16.79
CA LYS A 132 -7.60 -24.33 -16.61
C LYS A 132 -8.76 -23.92 -17.52
N VAL A 133 -8.96 -22.62 -17.73
CA VAL A 133 -9.99 -22.12 -18.65
C VAL A 133 -9.66 -22.51 -20.09
N GLN A 134 -8.39 -22.41 -20.51
CA GLN A 134 -7.96 -22.85 -21.84
C GLN A 134 -8.15 -24.35 -22.03
N GLU A 135 -7.75 -25.16 -21.05
CA GLU A 135 -7.93 -26.62 -21.07
C GLU A 135 -9.41 -27.02 -21.16
N MET A 136 -10.28 -26.36 -20.40
CA MET A 136 -11.73 -26.53 -20.52
C MET A 136 -12.24 -26.17 -21.92
N GLY A 137 -11.71 -25.12 -22.55
CA GLY A 137 -12.04 -24.76 -23.93
C GLY A 137 -11.73 -25.89 -24.92
N ILE A 138 -10.55 -26.50 -24.80
CA ILE A 138 -10.15 -27.64 -25.64
C ILE A 138 -11.06 -28.85 -25.40
N LEU A 139 -11.39 -29.15 -24.13
CA LEU A 139 -12.30 -30.23 -23.77
C LEU A 139 -13.71 -30.03 -24.34
N ILE A 140 -14.20 -28.79 -24.40
CA ILE A 140 -15.49 -28.45 -25.03
C ILE A 140 -15.43 -28.72 -26.53
N GLU A 141 -14.36 -28.31 -27.22
CA GLU A 141 -14.20 -28.59 -28.66
C GLU A 141 -14.14 -30.10 -28.96
N GLU A 142 -13.49 -30.87 -28.10
CA GLU A 142 -13.44 -32.33 -28.21
C GLU A 142 -14.82 -32.96 -28.00
N GLN A 143 -15.59 -32.47 -27.02
CA GLN A 143 -16.97 -32.91 -26.79
C GLN A 143 -17.88 -32.58 -27.96
N ASP A 144 -17.78 -31.38 -28.54
CA ASP A 144 -18.54 -30.99 -29.73
C ASP A 144 -18.26 -31.91 -30.93
N THR A 145 -16.99 -32.33 -31.09
CA THR A 145 -16.59 -33.28 -32.13
C THR A 145 -17.24 -34.65 -31.91
N LYS A 146 -17.20 -35.15 -30.67
CA LYS A 146 -17.85 -36.43 -30.30
C LYS A 146 -19.37 -36.38 -30.50
N ILE A 147 -20.01 -35.26 -30.17
CA ILE A 147 -21.45 -35.07 -30.39
C ILE A 147 -21.76 -35.14 -31.88
N ARG A 148 -20.99 -34.46 -32.75
CA ARG A 148 -21.19 -34.50 -34.20
C ARG A 148 -21.04 -35.90 -34.78
N GLU A 149 -20.08 -36.68 -34.30
CA GLU A 149 -19.92 -38.08 -34.71
C GLU A 149 -21.10 -38.94 -34.27
N LEU A 150 -21.53 -38.83 -33.01
CA LEU A 150 -22.70 -39.54 -32.51
C LEU A 150 -23.97 -39.18 -33.30
N THR A 151 -24.19 -37.89 -33.61
CA THR A 151 -25.31 -37.45 -34.44
C THR A 151 -25.28 -38.08 -35.83
N ARG A 152 -24.09 -38.18 -36.46
CA ARG A 152 -23.94 -38.86 -37.76
C ARG A 152 -24.27 -40.35 -37.67
N LEU A 153 -23.79 -41.02 -36.63
CA LEU A 153 -24.08 -42.45 -36.40
C LEU A 153 -25.57 -42.68 -36.20
N VAL A 154 -26.23 -41.89 -35.36
CA VAL A 154 -27.69 -41.97 -35.14
C VAL A 154 -28.47 -41.80 -36.45
N HIS A 155 -28.10 -40.81 -37.28
CA HIS A 155 -28.72 -40.63 -38.60
C HIS A 155 -28.52 -41.84 -39.53
N SER A 156 -27.32 -42.45 -39.53
CA SER A 156 -27.03 -43.62 -40.36
C SER A 156 -27.82 -44.86 -39.94
N VAL A 157 -28.00 -45.06 -38.62
CA VAL A 157 -28.80 -46.16 -38.06
C VAL A 157 -30.29 -45.96 -38.39
N GLY A 158 -30.81 -44.74 -38.22
CA GLY A 158 -32.21 -44.43 -38.56
C GLY A 158 -32.52 -44.66 -40.04
N LYS A 159 -31.59 -44.34 -40.95
CA LYS A 159 -31.72 -44.64 -42.38
C LYS A 159 -31.76 -46.14 -42.65
N SER A 160 -30.93 -46.92 -41.97
CA SER A 160 -30.89 -48.38 -42.09
C SER A 160 -32.20 -49.00 -41.60
N GLN A 161 -32.75 -48.54 -40.46
CA GLN A 161 -34.04 -49.01 -39.96
C GLN A 161 -35.19 -48.73 -40.94
N SER A 162 -35.24 -47.55 -41.56
CA SER A 162 -36.30 -47.20 -42.54
C SER A 162 -36.24 -48.07 -43.80
N ILE A 163 -35.03 -48.43 -44.25
CA ILE A 163 -34.85 -49.39 -45.36
C ILE A 163 -35.34 -50.77 -44.94
N THR A 164 -35.03 -51.19 -43.72
CA THR A 164 -35.43 -52.51 -43.21
C THR A 164 -36.95 -52.61 -43.10
N GLU A 165 -37.63 -51.58 -42.60
CA GLU A 165 -39.10 -51.52 -42.56
C GLU A 165 -39.74 -51.58 -43.95
N LYS A 166 -39.17 -50.88 -44.93
CA LYS A 166 -39.65 -50.94 -46.32
C LYS A 166 -39.53 -52.34 -46.91
N ILE A 167 -38.39 -53.01 -46.68
CA ILE A 167 -38.16 -54.39 -47.16
C ILE A 167 -39.15 -55.34 -46.49
N VAL A 168 -39.35 -55.24 -45.18
CA VAL A 168 -40.30 -56.09 -44.44
C VAL A 168 -41.73 -55.92 -44.96
N LYS A 169 -42.16 -54.69 -45.28
CA LYS A 169 -43.47 -54.45 -45.90
C LYS A 169 -43.59 -55.08 -47.29
N ILE A 170 -42.54 -54.99 -48.11
CA ILE A 170 -42.54 -55.59 -49.44
C ILE A 170 -42.64 -57.12 -49.34
N VAL A 171 -41.85 -57.75 -48.47
CA VAL A 171 -41.89 -59.21 -48.27
C VAL A 171 -43.27 -59.67 -47.80
N LYS A 172 -43.88 -58.97 -46.83
CA LYS A 172 -45.24 -59.28 -46.38
C LYS A 172 -46.29 -59.19 -47.49
N ASN A 173 -46.19 -58.19 -48.37
CA ASN A 173 -47.11 -58.05 -49.48
C ASN A 173 -46.91 -59.12 -50.58
N VAL A 174 -45.74 -59.76 -50.64
CA VAL A 174 -45.46 -60.86 -51.57
C VAL A 174 -45.95 -62.20 -51.01
N ASP A 175 -45.91 -62.39 -49.69
CA ASP A 175 -46.47 -63.59 -49.03
C ASP A 175 -48.01 -63.62 -49.01
N GLU A 176 -48.68 -62.48 -49.22
CA GLU A 176 -50.15 -62.37 -49.27
C GLU A 176 -50.76 -62.55 -50.69
N THR A 177 -49.93 -62.72 -51.72
CA THR A 177 -50.35 -63.00 -53.12
C THR A 177 -50.05 -64.43 -53.54
#